data_AF-A0A450Z6K6-F1
#
_entry.id   AF-A0A450Z6K6-F1
#
_cell.length_a   1.000
_cell.length_b   1.000
_cell.length_c   1.000
_cell.angle_alpha   90.00
_cell.angle_beta   90.00
_cell.angle_gamma   90.00
#
_symmetry.space_group_name_H-M   'P 1'
#
loop_
_entity.id
_entity.type
_entity.pdbx_description
1 polymer ?
#
loop_
_entity_poly.entity_id
_entity_poly.type
_entity_poly.pdbx_seq_one_letter_code
_entity_poly.pdbx_strand_id
1 'polypeptide(L)'
;MSPIFELLFHEDSFGFRPERSCRLALELVLGLWQQGCQVVLDADIQGFFDNIPHEVIMSALADVVADGNILGLVERFLRAKNMDN
;
A
#
# COMPACT_ATOMS: atom_id res chain seq x y z
N MET A 1 -8.83 -2.50 7.14
CA MET A 1 -8.08 -3.52 6.39
C MET A 1 -8.44 -4.89 6.93
N SER A 2 -8.56 -5.89 6.06
CA SER A 2 -8.87 -7.28 6.46
C SER A 2 -7.69 -7.89 7.23
N PRO A 3 -7.94 -8.73 8.26
CA PRO A 3 -6.88 -9.42 9.01
C PRO A 3 -5.90 -10.22 8.13
N ILE A 4 -6.34 -10.66 6.95
CA ILE A 4 -5.54 -11.49 6.04
C ILE A 4 -4.36 -10.69 5.46
N PHE A 5 -4.60 -9.45 5.02
CA PHE A 5 -3.56 -8.62 4.42
C PHE A 5 -2.70 -7.91 5.47
N GLU A 6 -3.24 -7.68 6.66
CA GLU A 6 -2.52 -6.99 7.75
C GLU A 6 -1.21 -7.70 8.12
N LEU A 7 -1.19 -9.04 8.04
CA LEU A 7 -0.04 -9.89 8.33
C LEU A 7 1.08 -9.80 7.28
N LEU A 8 0.81 -9.27 6.10
CA LEU A 8 1.77 -9.19 5.00
C LEU A 8 2.51 -7.85 4.94
N PHE A 9 1.99 -6.83 5.61
CA PHE A 9 2.61 -5.51 5.60
C PHE A 9 3.85 -5.46 6.48
N HIS A 10 4.89 -4.78 5.99
CA HIS A 10 6.06 -4.44 6.78
C HIS A 10 5.67 -3.63 8.03
N GLU A 11 6.39 -3.80 9.13
CA GLU A 11 6.10 -3.11 10.40
C GLU A 11 6.16 -1.58 10.26
N ASP A 12 7.06 -1.09 9.42
CA ASP A 12 7.24 0.33 9.10
C ASP A 12 6.31 0.86 7.99
N SER A 13 5.30 0.10 7.59
CA SER A 13 4.22 0.60 6.73
C SER A 13 3.13 1.25 7.59
N PHE A 14 2.97 2.57 7.49
CA PHE A 14 2.04 3.31 8.36
C PHE A 14 0.77 3.83 7.68
N GLY A 15 0.74 3.88 6.34
CA GLY A 15 -0.38 4.41 5.57
C GLY A 15 -1.54 3.43 5.43
N PHE A 16 -2.78 3.94 5.45
CA PHE A 16 -4.02 3.19 5.14
C PHE A 16 -4.26 1.90 5.95
N ARG A 17 -3.62 1.78 7.12
CA ARG A 17 -3.71 0.61 8.00
C ARG A 17 -4.44 0.92 9.31
N PRO A 18 -5.17 -0.04 9.90
CA PRO A 18 -5.81 0.14 11.20
C PRO A 18 -4.72 0.28 12.25
N GLU A 19 -4.95 1.14 13.26
CA GLU A 19 -4.02 1.34 14.38
C GLU A 19 -2.61 1.85 14.00
N ARG A 20 -2.37 2.15 12.72
CA ARG A 20 -1.16 2.81 12.22
C ARG A 20 -1.50 4.26 11.84
N SER A 21 -0.55 5.17 12.02
CA SER A 21 -0.77 6.59 11.75
C SER A 21 0.52 7.32 11.37
N CYS A 22 0.38 8.48 10.73
CA CYS A 22 1.52 9.36 10.43
C CYS A 22 2.31 9.75 11.68
N ARG A 23 1.64 9.86 12.84
CA ARG A 23 2.31 10.16 14.10
C ARG A 23 3.31 9.07 14.50
N LEU A 24 2.93 7.80 14.36
CA LEU A 24 3.81 6.68 14.64
C LEU A 24 5.01 6.64 13.68
N ALA A 25 4.79 6.98 12.40
CA ALA A 25 5.87 7.11 11.42
C ALA A 25 6.87 8.19 11.82
N LEU A 26 6.39 9.36 12.28
CA LEU A 26 7.25 10.45 12.76
C LEU A 26 8.02 10.06 14.02
N GLU A 27 7.38 9.38 14.97
CA GLU A 27 8.03 8.89 16.18
C GLU A 27 9.19 7.93 15.86
N LEU A 28 9.01 7.02 14.88
CA LEU A 28 10.07 6.14 14.37
C LEU A 28 11.23 6.94 13.78
N VAL A 29 10.95 7.88 12.86
CA VAL A 29 11.98 8.69 12.20
C VAL A 29 12.77 9.53 13.21
N LEU A 30 12.11 10.13 14.19
CA LEU A 30 12.78 10.86 15.28
C LEU A 30 13.66 9.96 16.13
N GLY A 31 13.24 8.71 16.39
CA GLY A 31 14.06 7.72 17.08
C GLY A 31 15.32 7.35 16.29
N LEU A 32 15.19 7.11 14.99
CA LEU A 32 16.33 6.84 14.10
C LEU A 32 17.29 8.03 14.02
N TRP A 33 16.76 9.25 13.97
CA TRP A 33 17.55 10.47 14.00
C TRP A 33 18.41 10.56 15.27
N GLN A 34 17.82 10.27 16.43
CA GLN A 34 18.53 10.25 17.72
C GLN A 34 19.64 9.19 17.78
N GLN A 35 19.52 8.11 17.01
CA GLN A 35 20.53 7.05 16.89
C GLN A 35 21.66 7.40 15.92
N GLY A 36 21.60 8.57 15.26
CA GLY A 36 22.63 9.05 14.35
C GLY A 36 22.31 8.89 12.86
N CYS A 37 21.13 8.38 12.51
CA CYS A 37 20.66 8.32 11.12
C CYS A 37 20.17 9.71 10.67
N GLN A 38 21.11 10.58 10.29
CA GLN A 38 20.83 12.00 9.99
C GLN A 38 20.64 12.31 8.50
N VAL A 39 20.70 11.31 7.63
CA VAL A 39 20.48 11.46 6.19
C VAL A 39 19.19 10.76 5.82
N VAL A 40 18.30 11.49 5.15
CA VAL A 40 17.02 10.97 4.65
C VAL A 40 17.08 10.89 3.13
N LEU A 41 16.73 9.71 2.60
CA LEU A 41 16.37 9.56 1.20
C LEU A 41 14.87 9.82 1.08
N ASP A 42 14.50 10.97 0.55
CA ASP A 42 13.11 11.30 0.25
C ASP A 42 12.77 10.82 -1.17
N ALA A 43 11.75 9.99 -1.30
CA ALA A 43 11.35 9.35 -2.55
C ALA A 43 9.83 9.21 -2.61
N ASP A 44 9.26 9.58 -3.75
CA ASP A 44 7.83 9.51 -4.03
C ASP A 44 7.57 8.95 -5.44
N ILE A 45 6.41 8.30 -5.64
CA ILE A 45 6.00 7.75 -6.94
C ILE A 45 4.97 8.69 -7.58
N GLN A 46 5.39 9.36 -8.64
CA GLN A 46 4.54 10.28 -9.38
C GLN A 46 3.31 9.57 -9.96
N GLY A 47 2.11 10.05 -9.59
CA GLY A 47 0.84 9.53 -10.09
C GLY A 47 0.65 8.04 -9.77
N PHE A 48 1.04 7.60 -8.57
CA PHE A 48 1.01 6.19 -8.17
C PHE A 48 -0.30 5.46 -8.56
N PHE A 49 -1.45 6.01 -8.19
CA PHE A 49 -2.75 5.37 -8.45
C PHE A 49 -3.18 5.41 -9.93
N ASP A 50 -2.70 6.40 -10.68
CA ASP A 50 -3.03 6.55 -12.10
C ASP A 50 -2.16 5.63 -12.98
N ASN A 51 -0.94 5.33 -12.54
CA ASN A 51 0.10 4.69 -13.34
C ASN A 51 0.46 3.27 -12.90
N ILE A 52 -0.02 2.79 -11.75
CA ILE A 52 0.29 1.43 -11.28
C ILE A 52 -0.28 0.37 -12.25
N PRO A 53 0.54 -0.55 -12.80
CA PRO A 53 0.05 -1.57 -13.71
C PRO A 53 -0.95 -2.51 -13.02
N HIS A 54 -2.14 -2.67 -13.60
CA HIS A 54 -3.18 -3.53 -13.01
C HIS A 54 -2.73 -4.99 -12.89
N GLU A 55 -1.83 -5.46 -13.77
CA GLU A 55 -1.25 -6.81 -13.69
C GLU A 55 -0.48 -7.05 -12.38
N VAL A 56 0.22 -6.02 -11.88
CA VAL A 56 0.97 -6.10 -10.62
C VAL A 56 0.00 -6.21 -9.44
N ILE A 57 -1.06 -5.42 -9.46
CA ILE A 57 -2.12 -5.48 -8.42
C ILE A 57 -2.79 -6.86 -8.43
N MET A 58 -3.19 -7.34 -9.62
CA MET A 58 -3.88 -8.63 -9.76
C MET A 58 -3.00 -9.81 -9.37
N SER A 59 -1.71 -9.79 -9.73
CA SER A 59 -0.75 -10.82 -9.31
C SER A 59 -0.60 -10.86 -7.79
N ALA A 60 -0.41 -9.71 -7.15
CA ALA A 60 -0.25 -9.63 -5.70
C ALA A 60 -1.50 -10.09 -4.95
N LEU A 61 -2.70 -9.82 -5.48
CA LEU A 61 -3.96 -10.29 -4.90
C LEU A 61 -4.14 -11.80 -5.07
N ALA A 62 -3.76 -12.36 -6.22
CA ALA A 62 -3.88 -13.80 -6.50
C ALA A 62 -3.00 -14.67 -5.59
N ASP A 63 -1.89 -14.13 -5.08
CA ASP A 63 -1.03 -14.82 -4.10
C ASP A 63 -1.72 -15.06 -2.75
N VAL A 64 -2.76 -14.29 -2.44
CA VAL A 64 -3.45 -14.29 -1.14
C VAL A 64 -4.89 -14.77 -1.25
N VAL A 65 -5.57 -14.43 -2.34
CA VAL A 65 -6.99 -14.71 -2.57
C VAL A 65 -7.14 -15.77 -3.66
N ALA A 66 -7.59 -16.95 -3.27
CA ALA A 66 -7.83 -18.06 -4.21
C ALA A 66 -9.20 -17.99 -4.93
N ASP A 67 -10.14 -17.16 -4.46
CA ASP A 67 -11.48 -17.06 -5.04
C ASP A 67 -11.47 -16.25 -6.34
N GLY A 68 -11.63 -16.95 -7.46
CA GLY A 68 -11.68 -16.34 -8.79
C GLY A 68 -12.84 -15.36 -9.00
N ASN A 69 -13.95 -15.47 -8.26
CA ASN A 69 -15.05 -14.52 -8.35
C ASN A 69 -14.67 -13.17 -7.74
N ILE A 70 -13.96 -13.20 -6.60
CA ILE A 70 -13.47 -11.98 -5.94
C ILE A 70 -12.40 -11.32 -6.82
N LEU A 71 -11.45 -12.09 -7.33
CA LEU A 71 -10.43 -11.57 -8.25
C LEU A 71 -11.07 -10.94 -9.50
N GLY A 72 -12.04 -11.63 -10.11
CA GLY A 72 -12.77 -11.09 -11.27
C GLY A 72 -13.55 -9.82 -10.94
N LEU A 73 -14.09 -9.69 -9.72
CA LEU A 73 -14.75 -8.46 -9.29
C LEU A 73 -13.74 -7.31 -9.15
N VAL A 74 -12.60 -7.54 -8.50
CA VAL A 74 -11.54 -6.52 -8.36
C VAL A 74 -11.00 -6.09 -9.72
N GLU A 75 -10.75 -7.03 -10.63
CA GLU A 75 -10.30 -6.72 -11.98
C GLU A 75 -11.28 -5.79 -12.72
N ARG A 76 -12.59 -6.03 -12.56
CA ARG A 76 -13.63 -5.16 -13.13
C ARG A 76 -13.61 -3.77 -12.51
N PHE A 77 -13.36 -3.64 -11.19
CA PHE A 77 -13.20 -2.33 -10.55
C PHE A 77 -11.97 -1.59 -11.07
N LEU A 78 -10.83 -2.27 -11.22
CA LEU A 78 -9.62 -1.66 -11.77
C LEU A 78 -9.83 -1.20 -13.21
N ARG A 79 -10.53 -2.00 -14.04
CA ARG A 79 -10.84 -1.66 -15.44
C ARG A 79 -11.97 -0.65 -15.60
N ALA A 80 -12.78 -0.42 -14.57
CA ALA A 80 -13.84 0.57 -14.59
C ALA A 80 -13.19 1.96 -14.63
N LYS A 81 -12.87 2.42 -15.85
CA LYS A 81 -12.41 3.77 -16.10
C LYS A 81 -13.42 4.72 -15.47
N ASN A 82 -12.93 5.71 -14.72
CA ASN A 82 -13.74 6.88 -14.38
C ASN A 82 -14.37 7.38 -15.69
N MET A 83 -15.70 7.44 -15.76
CA MET A 83 -16.33 8.26 -16.80
C MET A 83 -15.85 9.68 -16.51
N ASP A 84 -14.92 10.13 -17.35
CA ASP A 84 -14.28 11.43 -17.31
C ASP A 84 -15.35 12.53 -17.14
N ASN A 85 -15.11 13.47 -16.23
CA ASN A 85 -15.73 14.79 -16.25
C ASN A 85 -14.65 15.84 -15.98
#